data_AF-A0A2E6ZKY7-F1
#
_entry.id   AF-A0A2E6ZKY7-F1
#
_cell.length_a   1.000
_cell.length_b   1.000
_cell.length_c   1.000
_cell.angle_alpha   90.00
_cell.angle_beta   90.00
_cell.angle_gamma   90.00
#
_symmetry.space_group_name_H-M   'P 1'
#
loop_
_entity.id
_entity.type
_entity.pdbx_description
1 polymer ?
#
loop_
_entity_poly.entity_id
_entity_poly.type
_entity_poly.pdbx_seq_one_letter_code
_entity_poly.pdbx_strand_id
1 'polypeptide(L)'
;MKKVRFIFENKTIRGEYWSTKTISFFKFMETDRVNDGFAFPFEYELFYTDDFSADNLDPTATNVFVVALNYPYLKTLDFDVLYKMQDNNSNVILLADYSNESLFPGNYRTRTNVEINFKADRFVCAMLSLHNGREIEDPVFKKTFPTWMFATGVMQEILERQFEKHLHLLPTFTWPGKKTRKRFFFPNRLGRTHRLDLIVEAHHRGLLKDCEWTFMVPSTEGYLETFDQHHEYWKLFGILPRGISETDYEQKWSDPASNLNRGGPHEALPMSVLERTMGVIISDTYNDNDPLLDCSEKIMKPLIYGMPVFYNGRKGVLSKLSEYGFWFPNSDYNNLESQRPTELIQTCLNFEDTITKETSDLVKQNKQLIFDRNTHYKFSEQLFNYILDF
;
A
#
# COMPACT_ATOMS: atom_id res chain seq x y z
N MET A 1 -12.27 3.43 30.67
CA MET A 1 -11.57 3.20 29.39
C MET A 1 -11.27 4.58 28.80
N LYS A 2 -10.14 4.81 28.12
CA LYS A 2 -9.90 6.13 27.47
C LYS A 2 -10.84 6.25 26.26
N LYS A 3 -11.39 7.45 26.03
CA LYS A 3 -12.27 7.75 24.89
C LYS A 3 -11.51 8.57 23.85
N VAL A 4 -11.59 8.17 22.59
CA VAL A 4 -10.97 8.87 21.44
C VAL A 4 -12.07 9.26 20.45
N ARG A 5 -12.17 10.54 20.13
CA ARG A 5 -13.12 11.06 19.13
C ARG A 5 -12.35 11.39 17.86
N PHE A 6 -12.54 10.62 16.79
CA PHE A 6 -11.99 10.93 15.47
C PHE A 6 -12.98 11.80 14.71
N ILE A 7 -12.56 13.01 14.34
CA ILE A 7 -13.40 14.05 13.74
C ILE A 7 -13.02 14.21 12.27
N PHE A 8 -14.01 14.11 11.38
CA PHE A 8 -13.85 14.17 9.94
C PHE A 8 -14.81 15.19 9.32
N GLU A 9 -14.38 15.88 8.26
CA GLU A 9 -15.30 16.69 7.45
C GLU A 9 -16.01 15.84 6.38
N ASN A 10 -17.33 16.01 6.24
CA ASN A 10 -18.18 15.27 5.30
C ASN A 10 -17.65 15.29 3.85
N LYS A 11 -17.09 16.43 3.42
CA LYS A 11 -16.52 16.62 2.07
C LYS A 11 -15.32 15.71 1.76
N THR A 12 -14.63 15.20 2.78
CA THR A 12 -13.51 14.25 2.64
C THR A 12 -13.93 12.78 2.71
N ILE A 13 -15.17 12.50 3.13
CA ILE A 13 -15.69 11.14 3.30
C ILE A 13 -16.62 10.74 2.16
N ARG A 14 -17.46 11.67 1.71
CA ARG A 14 -18.56 11.43 0.76
C ARG A 14 -18.54 12.41 -0.42
N GLY A 15 -17.56 13.31 -0.47
CA GLY A 15 -17.46 14.38 -1.45
C GLY A 15 -16.38 14.16 -2.51
N GLU A 16 -16.15 15.20 -3.30
CA GLU A 16 -15.15 15.26 -4.38
C GLU A 16 -13.69 15.20 -3.89
N TYR A 17 -13.46 15.37 -2.59
CA TYR A 17 -12.13 15.34 -1.97
C TYR A 17 -11.86 14.03 -1.23
N TRP A 18 -12.54 12.95 -1.61
CA TRP A 18 -12.49 11.69 -0.90
C TRP A 18 -11.06 11.16 -0.72
N SER A 19 -10.59 11.08 0.53
CA SER A 19 -9.32 10.45 0.88
C SER A 19 -9.21 10.27 2.40
N THR A 20 -9.91 9.29 2.97
CA THR A 20 -9.74 8.99 4.41
C THR A 20 -9.52 7.50 4.66
N LYS A 21 -8.27 7.08 4.59
CA LYS A 21 -7.86 5.69 4.87
C LYS A 21 -8.03 5.36 6.35
N THR A 22 -8.02 6.36 7.22
CA THR A 22 -8.34 6.21 8.65
C THR A 22 -9.78 5.71 8.85
N ILE A 23 -10.77 6.26 8.13
CA ILE A 23 -12.14 5.74 8.21
C ILE A 23 -12.21 4.31 7.69
N SER A 24 -11.54 4.03 6.57
CA SER A 24 -11.51 2.68 6.03
C SER A 24 -10.87 1.70 7.02
N PHE A 25 -9.82 2.12 7.75
CA PHE A 25 -9.30 1.32 8.85
C PHE A 25 -10.40 0.97 9.88
N PHE A 26 -11.13 1.95 10.42
CA PHE A 26 -12.17 1.67 11.41
C PHE A 26 -13.32 0.82 10.86
N LYS A 27 -13.81 1.11 9.65
CA LYS A 27 -14.85 0.30 9.02
C LYS A 27 -14.40 -1.15 8.84
N PHE A 28 -13.14 -1.39 8.42
CA PHE A 28 -12.61 -2.75 8.35
C PHE A 28 -12.66 -3.45 9.72
N MET A 29 -12.25 -2.76 10.78
CA MET A 29 -12.20 -3.29 12.14
C MET A 29 -13.61 -3.54 12.74
N GLU A 30 -14.61 -2.76 12.31
CA GLU A 30 -16.02 -2.90 12.73
C GLU A 30 -16.81 -3.93 11.92
N THR A 31 -16.56 -4.04 10.61
CA THR A 31 -17.38 -4.90 9.75
C THR A 31 -17.10 -6.36 10.03
N ASP A 32 -18.09 -7.11 10.53
CA ASP A 32 -18.04 -8.57 10.77
C ASP A 32 -17.79 -9.35 9.46
N ARG A 33 -16.53 -9.34 9.02
CA ARG A 33 -16.03 -10.13 7.90
C ARG A 33 -15.43 -11.45 8.39
N VAL A 34 -15.12 -11.53 9.68
CA VAL A 34 -14.76 -12.72 10.47
C VAL A 34 -15.13 -12.42 11.93
N ASN A 35 -15.92 -13.28 12.58
CA ASN A 35 -16.24 -13.23 14.01
C ASN A 35 -15.00 -13.56 14.86
N ASP A 36 -13.99 -12.69 14.82
CA ASP A 36 -12.68 -12.88 15.47
C ASP A 36 -12.64 -12.38 16.92
N GLY A 37 -13.70 -11.71 17.37
CA GLY A 37 -13.84 -11.22 18.75
C GLY A 37 -12.88 -10.08 19.11
N PHE A 38 -12.24 -9.44 18.12
CA PHE A 38 -11.34 -8.31 18.36
C PHE A 38 -12.13 -7.09 18.86
N ALA A 39 -11.63 -6.48 19.93
CA ALA A 39 -12.12 -5.19 20.45
C ALA A 39 -10.93 -4.24 20.64
N PHE A 40 -11.14 -2.97 20.33
CA PHE A 40 -10.12 -1.95 20.59
C PHE A 40 -9.87 -1.78 22.10
N PRO A 41 -8.63 -1.47 22.51
CA PRO A 41 -8.31 -1.22 23.93
C PRO A 41 -8.77 0.16 24.43
N PHE A 42 -9.59 0.86 23.64
CA PHE A 42 -10.16 2.17 23.93
C PHE A 42 -11.56 2.29 23.33
N GLU A 43 -12.37 3.16 23.93
CA GLU A 43 -13.63 3.58 23.33
C GLU A 43 -13.31 4.59 22.23
N TYR A 44 -13.92 4.44 21.06
CA TYR A 44 -13.78 5.40 19.98
C TYR A 44 -15.12 5.86 19.45
N GLU A 45 -15.12 7.07 18.90
CA GLU A 45 -16.27 7.68 18.22
C GLU A 45 -15.81 8.24 16.89
N LEU A 46 -16.50 7.87 15.81
CA LEU A 46 -16.33 8.49 14.49
C LEU A 46 -17.35 9.63 14.37
N PHE A 47 -16.86 10.86 14.41
CA PHE A 47 -17.68 12.07 14.33
C PHE A 47 -17.51 12.75 12.98
N TYR A 48 -18.63 13.15 12.38
CA TYR A 48 -18.69 13.76 11.06
C TYR A 48 -19.28 15.16 11.16
N THR A 49 -18.61 16.14 10.58
CA THR A 49 -19.02 17.55 10.60
C THR A 49 -18.96 18.13 9.18
N ASP A 50 -19.67 19.22 8.93
CA ASP A 50 -19.56 19.93 7.64
C ASP A 50 -18.27 20.76 7.58
N ASP A 51 -17.96 21.44 8.69
CA ASP A 51 -16.72 22.17 8.90
C ASP A 51 -16.17 21.93 10.31
N PHE A 52 -14.86 22.06 10.48
CA PHE A 52 -14.23 21.95 11.80
C PHE A 52 -14.51 23.18 12.67
N SER A 53 -14.95 22.97 13.90
CA SER A 53 -15.24 24.03 14.87
C SER A 53 -15.06 23.56 16.31
N ALA A 54 -14.98 24.51 17.24
CA ALA A 54 -14.84 24.22 18.68
C ALA A 54 -16.03 23.43 19.24
N ASP A 55 -17.22 23.54 18.62
CA ASP A 55 -18.41 22.77 19.01
C ASP A 55 -18.29 21.28 18.68
N ASN A 56 -17.28 20.89 17.89
CA ASN A 56 -17.00 19.48 17.59
C ASN A 56 -16.23 18.77 18.72
N LEU A 57 -15.70 19.51 19.68
CA LEU A 57 -14.86 18.99 20.75
C LEU A 57 -15.70 18.27 21.82
N ASP A 58 -15.23 17.08 22.21
CA ASP A 58 -15.70 16.41 23.42
C ASP A 58 -14.67 16.64 24.55
N PRO A 59 -15.02 17.34 25.64
CA PRO A 59 -14.09 17.61 26.74
C PRO A 59 -13.66 16.36 27.51
N THR A 60 -14.35 15.22 27.30
CA THR A 60 -14.07 13.94 27.95
C THR A 60 -13.26 12.97 27.09
N ALA A 61 -12.95 13.34 25.84
CA ALA A 61 -12.22 12.51 24.88
C ALA A 61 -10.91 13.17 24.42
N THR A 62 -9.98 12.35 23.91
CA THR A 62 -8.91 12.84 23.02
C THR A 62 -9.53 13.07 21.64
N ASN A 63 -9.57 14.32 21.20
CA ASN A 63 -10.15 14.75 19.93
C ASN A 63 -9.08 14.72 18.84
N VAL A 64 -9.25 13.86 17.84
CA VAL A 64 -8.33 13.69 16.72
C VAL A 64 -8.99 14.23 15.46
N PHE A 65 -8.60 15.42 15.03
CA PHE A 65 -9.05 15.99 13.76
C PHE A 65 -8.26 15.34 12.63
N VAL A 66 -8.97 14.57 11.80
CA VAL A 66 -8.35 13.84 10.69
C VAL A 66 -8.46 14.68 9.43
N VAL A 67 -7.31 15.16 8.96
CA VAL A 67 -7.19 16.04 7.79
C VAL A 67 -6.58 15.23 6.65
N ALA A 68 -7.39 15.00 5.61
CA ALA A 68 -6.92 14.38 4.38
C ALA A 68 -5.90 15.29 3.69
N LEU A 69 -4.72 14.79 3.32
CA LEU A 69 -3.71 15.62 2.64
C LEU A 69 -3.99 15.86 1.14
N ASN A 70 -5.25 15.88 0.72
CA ASN A 70 -5.64 16.18 -0.65
C ASN A 70 -5.59 17.70 -0.91
N TYR A 71 -4.72 18.18 -1.81
CA TYR A 71 -4.51 19.62 -1.99
C TYR A 71 -5.74 20.45 -2.35
N PRO A 72 -6.56 20.07 -3.35
CA PRO A 72 -7.85 20.73 -3.58
C PRO A 72 -8.65 20.95 -2.29
N TYR A 73 -8.67 19.99 -1.38
CA TYR A 73 -9.31 20.12 -0.08
C TYR A 73 -8.55 21.04 0.88
N LEU A 74 -7.22 20.92 0.98
CA LEU A 74 -6.43 21.77 1.87
C LEU A 74 -6.60 23.27 1.55
N LYS A 75 -6.84 23.63 0.28
CA LYS A 75 -7.16 25.03 -0.12
C LYS A 75 -8.47 25.56 0.44
N THR A 76 -9.40 24.68 0.78
CA THR A 76 -10.72 25.03 1.31
C THR A 76 -10.74 25.10 2.84
N LEU A 77 -9.66 24.65 3.49
CA LEU A 77 -9.60 24.45 4.93
C LEU A 77 -9.15 25.72 5.65
N ASP A 78 -9.89 26.11 6.68
CA ASP A 78 -9.46 27.16 7.60
C ASP A 78 -8.53 26.56 8.67
N PHE A 79 -7.23 26.62 8.40
CA PHE A 79 -6.22 26.11 9.33
C PHE A 79 -6.13 26.92 10.64
N ASP A 80 -6.48 28.21 10.64
CA ASP A 80 -6.39 29.01 11.85
C ASP A 80 -7.41 28.55 12.90
N VAL A 81 -8.58 28.08 12.46
CA VAL A 81 -9.57 27.43 13.35
C VAL A 81 -9.00 26.16 13.97
N LEU A 82 -8.35 25.29 13.19
CA LEU A 82 -7.70 24.08 13.69
C LEU A 82 -6.58 24.38 14.69
N TYR A 83 -5.72 25.35 14.37
CA TYR A 83 -4.62 25.75 15.25
C TYR A 83 -5.11 26.38 16.54
N LYS A 84 -6.14 27.21 16.47
CA LYS A 84 -6.77 27.80 17.67
C LYS A 84 -7.40 26.73 18.55
N MET A 85 -8.01 25.69 17.99
CA MET A 85 -8.52 24.57 18.78
C MET A 85 -7.38 23.79 19.45
N GLN A 86 -6.29 23.52 18.73
CA GLN A 86 -5.13 22.84 19.28
C GLN A 86 -4.44 23.66 20.39
N ASP A 87 -4.30 24.98 20.20
CA ASP A 87 -3.61 25.87 21.16
C ASP A 87 -4.39 26.06 22.46
N ASN A 88 -5.73 26.06 22.39
CA ASN A 88 -6.60 26.29 23.55
C ASN A 88 -7.01 25.01 24.29
N ASN A 89 -6.74 23.83 23.74
CA ASN A 89 -7.21 22.56 24.30
C ASN A 89 -6.10 21.49 24.27
N SER A 90 -5.73 20.98 25.45
CA SER A 90 -4.66 19.97 25.59
C SER A 90 -5.05 18.60 25.03
N ASN A 91 -6.33 18.34 24.80
CA ASN A 91 -6.87 17.07 24.32
C ASN A 91 -7.11 17.07 22.80
N VAL A 92 -6.47 17.95 22.03
CA VAL A 92 -6.63 18.07 20.57
C VAL A 92 -5.38 17.63 19.82
N ILE A 93 -5.54 16.65 18.94
CA ILE A 93 -4.53 16.16 18.00
C ILE A 93 -4.99 16.50 16.59
N LEU A 94 -4.07 17.02 15.78
CA LEU A 94 -4.25 17.14 14.34
C LEU A 94 -3.54 15.97 13.67
N LEU A 95 -4.29 15.10 13.00
CA LEU A 95 -3.78 13.93 12.29
C LEU A 95 -3.86 14.18 10.78
N ALA A 96 -2.72 14.17 10.12
CA ALA A 96 -2.64 14.17 8.66
C ALA A 96 -2.83 12.73 8.13
N ASP A 97 -3.96 12.49 7.46
CA ASP A 97 -4.25 11.25 6.73
C ASP A 97 -3.67 11.36 5.32
N TYR A 98 -2.49 10.76 5.13
CA TYR A 98 -1.74 10.82 3.88
C TYR A 98 -2.06 9.62 2.98
N SER A 99 -2.42 9.89 1.72
CA SER A 99 -2.54 8.90 0.65
C SER A 99 -1.49 9.17 -0.44
N ASN A 100 -1.04 8.17 -1.21
CA ASN A 100 -0.12 8.43 -2.35
C ASN A 100 -0.72 9.39 -3.40
N GLU A 101 -2.04 9.60 -3.40
CA GLU A 101 -2.78 10.54 -4.25
C GLU A 101 -2.73 11.99 -3.72
N SER A 102 -2.27 12.18 -2.48
CA SER A 102 -2.18 13.48 -1.80
C SER A 102 -1.08 14.40 -2.35
N LEU A 103 -0.15 13.88 -3.17
CA LEU A 103 0.99 14.60 -3.76
C LEU A 103 1.95 15.25 -2.73
N PHE A 104 1.82 14.90 -1.45
CA PHE A 104 2.41 15.63 -0.32
C PHE A 104 3.67 14.91 0.25
N PRO A 105 4.68 14.64 -0.58
CA PRO A 105 5.80 15.58 -0.57
C PRO A 105 6.47 15.80 -1.94
N GLY A 106 6.03 15.13 -3.00
CA GLY A 106 6.67 15.22 -4.32
C GLY A 106 6.50 16.58 -5.02
N ASN A 107 5.41 17.31 -4.72
CA ASN A 107 5.05 18.53 -5.45
C ASN A 107 4.72 19.76 -4.56
N TYR A 108 4.74 19.65 -3.23
CA TYR A 108 4.50 20.78 -2.30
C TYR A 108 5.83 21.33 -1.79
N ARG A 109 6.57 22.04 -2.65
CA ARG A 109 7.70 22.87 -2.18
C ARG A 109 7.17 23.94 -1.22
N THR A 110 8.01 24.43 -0.31
CA THR A 110 7.73 25.47 0.71
C THR A 110 6.78 26.60 0.29
N ARG A 111 6.81 27.04 -0.98
CA ARG A 111 5.86 28.03 -1.52
C ARG A 111 4.39 27.65 -1.34
N THR A 112 4.03 26.40 -1.60
CA THR A 112 2.63 25.98 -1.58
C THR A 112 2.10 25.86 -0.16
N ASN A 113 2.93 25.45 0.81
CA ASN A 113 2.57 25.42 2.23
C ASN A 113 2.27 26.83 2.78
N VAL A 114 3.06 27.82 2.34
CA VAL A 114 2.86 29.24 2.68
C VAL A 114 1.54 29.76 2.11
N GLU A 115 1.18 29.38 0.88
CA GLU A 115 -0.06 29.83 0.22
C GLU A 115 -1.34 29.31 0.90
N ILE A 116 -1.29 28.15 1.56
CA ILE A 116 -2.45 27.55 2.25
C ILE A 116 -2.34 27.59 3.78
N ASN A 117 -1.35 28.29 4.36
CA ASN A 117 -1.11 28.36 5.81
C ASN A 117 -1.00 26.97 6.49
N PHE A 118 -0.47 25.97 5.78
CA PHE A 118 -0.29 24.64 6.34
C PHE A 118 1.03 24.54 7.11
N LYS A 119 0.95 24.29 8.41
CA LYS A 119 2.07 24.12 9.35
C LYS A 119 2.21 22.66 9.76
N ALA A 120 3.05 21.91 9.04
CA ALA A 120 3.19 20.46 9.25
C ALA A 120 3.63 20.08 10.68
N ASP A 121 4.41 20.93 11.33
CA ASP A 121 4.90 20.78 12.72
C ASP A 121 3.77 20.76 13.76
N ARG A 122 2.55 21.16 13.37
CA ARG A 122 1.33 21.03 14.17
C ARG A 122 0.67 19.66 14.06
N PHE A 123 0.98 18.88 13.02
CA PHE A 123 0.32 17.63 12.69
C PHE A 123 1.16 16.42 13.05
N VAL A 124 0.49 15.39 13.59
CA VAL A 124 0.98 14.01 13.50
C VAL A 124 0.68 13.52 12.10
N CYS A 125 1.65 12.90 11.44
CA CYS A 125 1.46 12.29 10.13
C CYS A 125 1.47 10.78 10.25
N ALA A 126 0.46 10.16 9.63
CA ALA A 126 0.58 8.79 9.20
C ALA A 126 0.77 8.82 7.67
N MET A 127 2.00 8.54 7.18
CA MET A 127 2.26 8.28 5.73
C MET A 127 2.83 6.86 5.39
N LEU A 128 2.43 6.30 4.23
CA LEU A 128 2.91 4.99 3.72
C LEU A 128 4.43 4.88 3.76
N SER A 129 5.10 5.96 3.36
CA SER A 129 6.52 6.01 3.09
C SER A 129 7.15 7.14 3.87
N LEU A 130 7.56 6.91 5.12
CA LEU A 130 8.24 7.96 5.88
C LEU A 130 9.69 7.57 6.18
N HIS A 131 10.60 8.23 5.47
CA HIS A 131 11.98 8.37 5.88
C HIS A 131 12.03 9.66 6.68
N ASN A 132 12.22 9.54 7.98
CA ASN A 132 12.39 10.72 8.84
C ASN A 132 13.86 11.21 8.80
N GLY A 133 14.42 11.42 7.61
CA GLY A 133 15.82 11.83 7.54
C GLY A 133 16.43 12.32 6.22
N ARG A 134 15.89 12.02 5.03
CA ARG A 134 16.50 12.51 3.76
C ARG A 134 15.56 12.86 2.60
N GLU A 135 14.39 12.21 2.43
CA GLU A 135 13.54 12.48 1.25
C GLU A 135 12.64 13.74 1.39
N ILE A 136 12.39 14.20 2.62
CA ILE A 136 11.59 15.40 2.89
C ILE A 136 12.45 16.33 3.76
N GLU A 137 13.25 17.21 3.14
CA GLU A 137 13.93 18.28 3.88
C GLU A 137 12.91 19.21 4.56
N ASP A 138 11.76 19.40 3.92
CA ASP A 138 10.59 20.14 4.41
C ASP A 138 9.31 19.60 3.74
N PRO A 139 8.17 19.51 4.47
CA PRO A 139 7.97 20.03 5.81
C PRO A 139 8.14 18.97 6.93
N VAL A 140 8.62 19.40 8.10
CA VAL A 140 8.83 18.55 9.28
C VAL A 140 7.54 18.41 10.10
N PHE A 141 6.99 17.21 10.21
CA PHE A 141 5.82 16.92 11.01
C PHE A 141 6.12 16.81 12.51
N LYS A 142 5.12 17.04 13.38
CA LYS A 142 5.25 16.89 14.84
C LYS A 142 5.75 15.50 15.23
N LYS A 143 5.16 14.49 14.61
CA LYS A 143 5.53 13.08 14.75
C LYS A 143 5.02 12.32 13.54
N THR A 144 5.70 11.23 13.23
CA THR A 144 5.52 10.47 12.02
C THR A 144 5.40 8.99 12.36
N PHE A 145 4.34 8.35 11.87
CA PHE A 145 4.11 6.92 12.03
C PHE A 145 4.06 6.23 10.66
N PRO A 146 4.62 5.02 10.51
CA PRO A 146 4.46 4.24 9.28
C PRO A 146 2.98 3.88 9.09
N THR A 147 2.42 4.14 7.91
CA THR A 147 0.96 4.04 7.70
C THR A 147 0.49 2.66 7.33
N TRP A 148 0.49 1.78 8.31
CA TRP A 148 -0.20 0.52 8.17
C TRP A 148 -1.73 0.67 8.14
N MET A 149 -2.29 1.77 8.66
CA MET A 149 -3.71 2.10 8.47
C MET A 149 -4.09 2.26 6.99
N PHE A 150 -3.15 2.69 6.14
CA PHE A 150 -3.36 2.87 4.70
C PHE A 150 -3.45 1.51 4.04
N ALA A 151 -2.54 0.61 4.39
CA ALA A 151 -2.56 -0.77 3.95
C ALA A 151 -3.92 -1.43 4.27
N THR A 152 -4.40 -1.29 5.51
CA THR A 152 -5.74 -1.73 5.92
C THR A 152 -6.86 -1.08 5.12
N GLY A 153 -6.81 0.24 4.95
CA GLY A 153 -7.84 0.98 4.22
C GLY A 153 -7.93 0.58 2.75
N VAL A 154 -6.79 0.39 2.09
CA VAL A 154 -6.72 -0.14 0.71
C VAL A 154 -7.25 -1.56 0.62
N MET A 155 -6.92 -2.42 1.58
CA MET A 155 -7.48 -3.76 1.62
C MET A 155 -9.01 -3.71 1.72
N GLN A 156 -9.58 -2.87 2.58
CA GLN A 156 -11.03 -2.73 2.67
C GLN A 156 -11.65 -2.30 1.34
N GLU A 157 -11.05 -1.32 0.66
CA GLU A 157 -11.49 -0.84 -0.66
C GLU A 157 -11.41 -1.91 -1.75
N ILE A 158 -10.44 -2.84 -1.66
CA ILE A 158 -10.39 -4.02 -2.53
C ILE A 158 -11.61 -4.89 -2.26
N LEU A 159 -11.83 -5.24 -1.00
CA LEU A 159 -12.92 -6.14 -0.58
C LEU A 159 -14.33 -5.57 -0.78
N GLU A 160 -14.51 -4.26 -0.92
CA GLU A 160 -15.83 -3.67 -1.18
C GLU A 160 -16.29 -3.84 -2.64
N ARG A 161 -15.39 -4.24 -3.55
CA ARG A 161 -15.73 -4.44 -4.96
C ARG A 161 -16.59 -5.66 -5.17
N GLN A 162 -17.54 -5.56 -6.09
CA GLN A 162 -18.52 -6.61 -6.38
C GLN A 162 -17.90 -8.00 -6.56
N PHE A 163 -16.77 -8.10 -7.24
CA PHE A 163 -16.09 -9.39 -7.52
C PHE A 163 -15.10 -9.84 -6.44
N GLU A 164 -14.69 -8.95 -5.54
CA GLU A 164 -13.67 -9.23 -4.52
C GLU A 164 -14.25 -9.37 -3.10
N LYS A 165 -15.55 -9.12 -2.93
CA LYS A 165 -16.27 -9.24 -1.66
C LYS A 165 -16.02 -10.54 -0.92
N HIS A 166 -15.75 -11.63 -1.64
CA HIS A 166 -15.58 -12.96 -1.08
C HIS A 166 -14.13 -13.45 -1.07
N LEU A 167 -13.12 -12.61 -1.33
CA LEU A 167 -11.70 -13.03 -1.35
C LEU A 167 -11.26 -13.72 -0.05
N HIS A 168 -11.80 -13.27 1.08
CA HIS A 168 -11.55 -13.83 2.41
C HIS A 168 -12.13 -15.25 2.58
N LEU A 169 -13.14 -15.62 1.78
CA LEU A 169 -13.76 -16.95 1.78
C LEU A 169 -13.11 -17.92 0.78
N LEU A 170 -12.38 -17.39 -0.21
CA LEU A 170 -11.71 -18.24 -1.19
C LEU A 170 -10.56 -19.01 -0.52
N PRO A 171 -10.29 -20.26 -0.94
CA PRO A 171 -9.06 -20.94 -0.55
C PRO A 171 -7.83 -20.17 -1.06
N THR A 172 -6.65 -20.56 -0.59
CA THR A 172 -5.40 -20.06 -1.14
C THR A 172 -5.24 -20.54 -2.59
N PHE A 173 -4.66 -19.70 -3.45
CA PHE A 173 -4.24 -20.13 -4.79
C PHE A 173 -2.94 -20.97 -4.75
N THR A 174 -2.50 -21.40 -3.57
CA THR A 174 -1.33 -22.24 -3.32
C THR A 174 -1.76 -23.45 -2.50
N TRP A 175 -1.53 -24.66 -3.02
CA TRP A 175 -1.91 -25.93 -2.38
C TRP A 175 -0.83 -27.00 -2.58
N PRO A 176 -0.72 -28.01 -1.70
CA PRO A 176 0.31 -29.03 -1.80
C PRO A 176 0.20 -29.81 -3.11
N GLY A 177 1.34 -30.05 -3.77
CA GLY A 177 1.39 -30.74 -5.05
C GLY A 177 1.10 -29.86 -6.27
N LYS A 178 0.79 -28.56 -6.09
CA LYS A 178 0.61 -27.64 -7.22
C LYS A 178 1.90 -27.57 -8.04
N LYS A 179 1.77 -27.82 -9.34
CA LYS A 179 2.83 -27.72 -10.35
C LYS A 179 2.29 -27.03 -11.58
N THR A 180 3.06 -26.12 -12.16
CA THR A 180 2.63 -25.26 -13.25
C THR A 180 3.66 -25.21 -14.36
N ARG A 181 3.23 -24.86 -15.58
CA ARG A 181 4.15 -24.66 -16.72
C ARG A 181 4.93 -23.36 -16.58
N LYS A 182 4.27 -22.30 -16.08
CA LYS A 182 4.87 -21.01 -15.76
C LYS A 182 4.84 -20.85 -14.26
N ARG A 183 6.00 -20.82 -13.62
CA ARG A 183 6.15 -20.83 -12.17
C ARG A 183 5.76 -19.49 -11.54
N PHE A 184 5.95 -18.38 -12.23
CA PHE A 184 5.75 -17.05 -11.63
C PHE A 184 4.81 -16.17 -12.44
N PHE A 185 4.01 -15.38 -11.73
CA PHE A 185 3.34 -14.22 -12.30
C PHE A 185 4.19 -12.98 -12.00
N PHE A 186 4.58 -12.23 -13.04
CA PHE A 186 5.42 -11.04 -12.91
C PHE A 186 4.74 -9.82 -13.56
N PRO A 187 3.74 -9.21 -12.88
CA PRO A 187 2.99 -8.08 -13.42
C PRO A 187 3.79 -6.77 -13.38
N ASN A 188 3.93 -6.10 -14.53
CA ASN A 188 4.52 -4.75 -14.59
C ASN A 188 3.70 -3.79 -15.46
N ARG A 189 3.58 -2.55 -14.99
CA ARG A 189 2.73 -1.51 -15.62
C ARG A 189 3.46 -0.28 -16.13
N LEU A 190 4.60 0.08 -15.52
CA LEU A 190 5.29 1.33 -15.81
C LEU A 190 6.76 1.05 -16.06
N GLY A 191 7.31 1.65 -17.11
CA GLY A 191 8.71 1.57 -17.49
C GLY A 191 9.64 2.45 -16.68
N ARG A 192 9.61 2.30 -15.35
CA ARG A 192 10.66 2.87 -14.50
C ARG A 192 11.93 2.06 -14.66
N THR A 193 13.08 2.72 -14.71
CA THR A 193 14.40 2.10 -14.98
C THR A 193 14.63 0.84 -14.15
N HIS A 194 14.43 0.89 -12.83
CA HIS A 194 14.64 -0.28 -11.96
C HIS A 194 13.72 -1.48 -12.26
N ARG A 195 12.52 -1.25 -12.81
CA ARG A 195 11.63 -2.33 -13.27
C ARG A 195 12.10 -2.91 -14.59
N LEU A 196 12.57 -2.04 -15.49
CA LEU A 196 13.17 -2.45 -16.76
C LEU A 196 14.42 -3.30 -16.50
N ASP A 197 15.31 -2.84 -15.63
CA ASP A 197 16.53 -3.54 -15.21
C ASP A 197 16.22 -4.92 -14.64
N LEU A 198 15.21 -5.03 -13.76
CA LEU A 198 14.82 -6.33 -13.20
C LEU A 198 14.31 -7.29 -14.28
N ILE A 199 13.56 -6.81 -15.28
CA ILE A 199 13.09 -7.64 -16.39
C ILE A 199 14.27 -8.08 -17.28
N VAL A 200 15.21 -7.18 -17.55
CA VAL A 200 16.43 -7.49 -18.31
C VAL A 200 17.27 -8.54 -17.58
N GLU A 201 17.49 -8.38 -16.27
CA GLU A 201 18.24 -9.36 -15.47
C GLU A 201 17.51 -10.72 -15.42
N ALA A 202 16.18 -10.71 -15.26
CA ALA A 202 15.36 -11.92 -15.29
C ALA A 202 15.42 -12.61 -16.66
N HIS A 203 15.60 -11.87 -17.76
CA HIS A 203 15.79 -12.41 -19.10
C HIS A 203 17.15 -13.11 -19.21
N HIS A 204 18.22 -12.40 -18.86
CA HIS A 204 19.59 -12.90 -18.95
C HIS A 204 19.82 -14.16 -18.11
N ARG A 205 19.16 -14.24 -16.95
CA ARG A 205 19.21 -15.41 -16.07
C ARG A 205 18.19 -16.50 -16.41
N GLY A 206 17.39 -16.31 -17.47
CA GLY A 206 16.42 -17.30 -17.94
C GLY A 206 15.11 -17.38 -17.15
N LEU A 207 14.94 -16.62 -16.07
CA LEU A 207 13.73 -16.63 -15.24
C LEU A 207 12.47 -16.26 -16.03
N LEU A 208 12.54 -15.30 -16.98
CA LEU A 208 11.36 -14.89 -17.76
C LEU A 208 10.72 -16.04 -18.56
N LYS A 209 11.48 -17.10 -18.89
CA LYS A 209 10.93 -18.28 -19.58
C LYS A 209 9.93 -19.03 -18.71
N ASP A 210 10.04 -18.90 -17.40
CA ASP A 210 9.16 -19.51 -16.41
C ASP A 210 8.10 -18.52 -15.88
N CYS A 211 8.00 -17.32 -16.46
CA CYS A 211 7.00 -16.33 -16.06
C CYS A 211 5.82 -16.23 -17.05
N GLU A 212 4.63 -16.00 -16.49
CA GLU A 212 3.60 -15.16 -17.08
C GLU A 212 3.92 -13.72 -16.69
N TRP A 213 4.19 -12.83 -17.64
CA TRP A 213 4.61 -11.47 -17.30
C TRP A 213 3.97 -10.45 -18.22
N THR A 214 3.72 -9.27 -17.67
CA THR A 214 3.22 -8.13 -18.41
C THR A 214 4.20 -6.98 -18.35
N PHE A 215 4.14 -6.15 -19.37
CA PHE A 215 4.74 -4.83 -19.36
C PHE A 215 3.85 -3.90 -20.17
N MET A 216 3.05 -3.11 -19.45
CA MET A 216 2.29 -2.03 -20.07
C MET A 216 3.25 -0.89 -20.38
N VAL A 217 3.26 -0.44 -21.62
CA VAL A 217 4.07 0.72 -22.03
C VAL A 217 3.36 1.95 -21.48
N PRO A 218 4.05 2.84 -20.75
CA PRO A 218 3.41 4.04 -20.22
C PRO A 218 2.89 4.89 -21.38
N SER A 219 1.70 5.48 -21.21
CA SER A 219 1.42 6.73 -21.89
C SER A 219 2.59 7.67 -21.60
N THR A 220 3.16 8.27 -22.64
CA THR A 220 4.21 9.27 -22.50
C THR A 220 3.72 10.55 -21.80
N GLU A 221 2.42 10.68 -21.55
CA GLU A 221 1.85 11.80 -20.79
C GLU A 221 2.21 11.69 -19.29
N GLY A 222 3.06 12.61 -18.82
CA GLY A 222 3.34 12.83 -17.40
C GLY A 222 4.58 12.12 -16.82
N TYR A 223 5.27 11.27 -17.58
CA TYR A 223 6.44 10.49 -17.11
C TYR A 223 7.67 10.59 -18.03
N LEU A 224 7.76 11.68 -18.80
CA LEU A 224 8.78 11.91 -19.85
C LEU A 224 10.25 11.84 -19.36
N GLU A 225 10.51 11.96 -18.06
CA GLU A 225 11.87 12.02 -17.53
C GLU A 225 12.59 10.65 -17.44
N THR A 226 11.87 9.53 -17.52
CA THR A 226 12.47 8.17 -17.39
C THR A 226 12.51 7.35 -18.68
N PHE A 227 12.04 7.90 -19.81
CA PHE A 227 12.07 7.18 -21.07
C PHE A 227 13.46 7.27 -21.71
N ASP A 228 14.28 6.25 -21.46
CA ASP A 228 15.53 6.05 -22.20
C ASP A 228 15.31 5.04 -23.34
N GLN A 229 15.20 5.53 -24.57
CA GLN A 229 15.07 4.69 -25.77
C GLN A 229 16.26 3.75 -26.00
N HIS A 230 17.42 4.02 -25.40
CA HIS A 230 18.64 3.22 -25.52
C HIS A 230 18.76 2.11 -24.47
N HIS A 231 17.87 2.12 -23.47
CA HIS A 231 17.80 1.10 -22.43
C HIS A 231 17.73 -0.30 -23.05
N GLU A 232 18.49 -1.25 -22.51
CA GLU A 232 18.62 -2.59 -23.07
C GLU A 232 17.27 -3.31 -23.24
N TYR A 233 16.36 -3.10 -22.29
CA TYR A 233 14.96 -3.55 -22.38
C TYR A 233 14.34 -3.35 -23.76
N TRP A 234 14.44 -2.15 -24.34
CA TRP A 234 13.80 -1.85 -25.63
C TRP A 234 14.44 -2.62 -26.79
N LYS A 235 15.74 -2.92 -26.70
CA LYS A 235 16.45 -3.76 -27.69
C LYS A 235 15.98 -5.21 -27.62
N LEU A 236 15.74 -5.73 -26.42
CA LEU A 236 15.33 -7.11 -26.20
C LEU A 236 13.84 -7.33 -26.50
N PHE A 237 12.99 -6.36 -26.13
CA PHE A 237 11.54 -6.58 -26.05
C PHE A 237 10.71 -5.69 -26.97
N GLY A 238 11.30 -4.64 -27.53
CA GLY A 238 10.57 -3.63 -28.32
C GLY A 238 9.67 -2.73 -27.46
N ILE A 239 8.98 -1.81 -28.11
CA ILE A 239 8.14 -0.78 -27.48
C ILE A 239 6.64 -1.13 -27.43
N LEU A 240 6.25 -2.33 -27.89
CA LEU A 240 4.86 -2.74 -27.88
C LEU A 240 4.48 -3.29 -26.49
N PRO A 241 3.24 -3.02 -26.00
CA PRO A 241 2.77 -3.59 -24.75
C PRO A 241 2.87 -5.11 -24.74
N ARG A 242 3.27 -5.65 -23.60
CA ARG A 242 3.26 -7.09 -23.34
C ARG A 242 2.16 -7.40 -22.34
N GLY A 243 1.22 -8.22 -22.78
CA GLY A 243 0.08 -8.64 -21.99
C GLY A 243 0.00 -10.14 -21.85
N ILE A 244 -0.82 -10.57 -20.91
CA ILE A 244 -1.32 -11.94 -20.84
C ILE A 244 -2.66 -11.96 -21.58
N SER A 245 -2.89 -12.96 -22.42
CA SER A 245 -4.00 -12.95 -23.37
C SER A 245 -4.74 -14.27 -23.53
N GLU A 246 -4.77 -15.13 -22.50
CA GLU A 246 -5.50 -16.41 -22.58
C GLU A 246 -7.02 -16.23 -22.42
N THR A 247 -7.45 -15.15 -21.74
CA THR A 247 -8.87 -14.80 -21.60
C THR A 247 -9.15 -13.34 -21.97
N ASP A 248 -10.39 -13.04 -22.32
CA ASP A 248 -10.85 -11.66 -22.58
C ASP A 248 -10.59 -10.73 -21.39
N TYR A 249 -10.73 -11.25 -20.16
CA TYR A 249 -10.42 -10.49 -18.95
C TYR A 249 -8.93 -10.18 -18.87
N GLU A 250 -8.05 -11.15 -19.11
CA GLU A 250 -6.60 -10.94 -19.08
C GLU A 250 -6.13 -9.96 -20.16
N GLN A 251 -6.73 -10.01 -21.35
CA GLN A 251 -6.46 -9.05 -22.42
C GLN A 251 -6.83 -7.64 -21.98
N LYS A 252 -8.05 -7.45 -21.45
CA LYS A 252 -8.50 -6.15 -20.93
C LYS A 252 -7.73 -5.70 -19.70
N TRP A 253 -7.29 -6.62 -18.86
CA TRP A 253 -6.44 -6.36 -17.70
C TRP A 253 -5.00 -6.03 -18.12
N SER A 254 -4.55 -6.44 -19.29
CA SER A 254 -3.21 -6.11 -19.79
C SER A 254 -3.18 -4.86 -20.68
N ASP A 255 -4.35 -4.40 -21.15
CA ASP A 255 -4.48 -3.28 -22.07
C ASP A 255 -4.31 -1.93 -21.34
N PRO A 256 -3.27 -1.13 -21.66
CA PRO A 256 -3.05 0.18 -21.05
C PRO A 256 -4.23 1.15 -21.17
N ALA A 257 -5.10 0.99 -22.17
CA ALA A 257 -6.26 1.87 -22.39
C ALA A 257 -7.50 1.46 -21.57
N SER A 258 -7.52 0.25 -21.04
CA SER A 258 -8.65 -0.35 -20.34
C SER A 258 -8.98 0.37 -19.04
N ASN A 259 -10.28 0.48 -18.72
CA ASN A 259 -10.75 0.96 -17.42
C ASN A 259 -10.46 -0.03 -16.27
N LEU A 260 -10.20 -1.30 -16.60
CA LEU A 260 -9.66 -2.29 -15.67
C LEU A 260 -8.19 -2.07 -15.35
N ASN A 261 -7.58 -1.00 -15.87
CA ASN A 261 -6.20 -0.59 -15.62
C ASN A 261 -6.05 0.85 -15.12
N ARG A 262 -7.12 1.60 -14.85
CA ARG A 262 -7.01 3.05 -14.56
C ARG A 262 -6.75 3.40 -13.10
N GLY A 263 -6.80 2.46 -12.16
CA GLY A 263 -7.19 2.81 -10.79
C GLY A 263 -6.16 2.69 -9.67
N GLY A 264 -4.84 2.58 -9.90
CA GLY A 264 -3.92 2.41 -8.77
C GLY A 264 -4.33 1.19 -7.90
N PRO A 265 -4.57 1.29 -6.58
CA PRO A 265 -4.95 0.15 -5.74
C PRO A 265 -6.24 -0.61 -6.15
N HIS A 266 -6.88 -0.24 -7.27
CA HIS A 266 -8.21 -0.66 -7.62
C HIS A 266 -8.40 -1.89 -8.50
N GLU A 267 -7.36 -2.68 -8.78
CA GLU A 267 -7.51 -3.86 -9.65
C GLU A 267 -7.14 -5.18 -8.99
N ALA A 268 -8.04 -6.15 -9.14
CA ALA A 268 -7.88 -7.55 -8.80
C ALA A 268 -6.83 -8.21 -9.69
N LEU A 269 -6.07 -9.16 -9.15
CA LEU A 269 -5.18 -9.98 -9.97
C LEU A 269 -6.05 -10.97 -10.79
N PRO A 270 -5.74 -11.24 -12.07
CA PRO A 270 -6.47 -12.24 -12.83
C PRO A 270 -6.35 -13.61 -12.16
N MET A 271 -7.46 -14.10 -11.56
CA MET A 271 -7.45 -15.36 -10.80
C MET A 271 -7.00 -16.54 -11.65
N SER A 272 -7.37 -16.58 -12.93
CA SER A 272 -6.91 -17.58 -13.91
C SER A 272 -5.38 -17.63 -14.05
N VAL A 273 -4.68 -16.48 -13.91
CA VAL A 273 -3.22 -16.42 -13.91
C VAL A 273 -2.66 -16.98 -12.60
N LEU A 274 -3.31 -16.68 -11.48
CA LEU A 274 -2.92 -17.21 -10.16
C LEU A 274 -3.10 -18.74 -10.10
N GLU A 275 -4.13 -19.29 -10.73
CA GLU A 275 -4.35 -20.75 -10.82
C GLU A 275 -3.19 -21.44 -11.55
N ARG A 276 -2.67 -20.84 -12.61
CA ARG A 276 -1.62 -21.42 -13.45
C ARG A 276 -0.19 -20.96 -13.13
N THR A 277 0.02 -20.25 -12.03
CA THR A 277 1.34 -19.85 -11.50
C THR A 277 1.53 -20.28 -10.05
N MET A 278 2.75 -20.30 -9.53
CA MET A 278 3.07 -20.76 -8.16
C MET A 278 3.46 -19.63 -7.21
N GLY A 279 3.91 -18.48 -7.72
CA GLY A 279 4.26 -17.32 -6.92
C GLY A 279 4.14 -16.03 -7.71
N VAL A 280 4.19 -14.89 -7.01
CA VAL A 280 4.10 -13.56 -7.63
C VAL A 280 5.40 -12.80 -7.40
N ILE A 281 5.96 -12.26 -8.47
CA ILE A 281 7.12 -11.36 -8.42
C ILE A 281 6.60 -9.93 -8.50
N ILE A 282 6.87 -9.14 -7.47
CA ILE A 282 6.48 -7.74 -7.36
C ILE A 282 7.71 -6.87 -7.56
N SER A 283 7.64 -5.95 -8.54
CA SER A 283 8.57 -4.83 -8.60
C SER A 283 7.86 -3.55 -8.16
N ASP A 284 8.22 -3.04 -6.99
CA ASP A 284 7.51 -1.92 -6.41
C ASP A 284 7.81 -0.59 -7.13
N THR A 285 7.05 0.43 -6.78
CA THR A 285 7.25 1.79 -7.26
C THR A 285 8.58 2.35 -6.78
N TYR A 286 8.91 2.14 -5.51
CA TYR A 286 10.13 2.62 -4.90
C TYR A 286 11.08 1.45 -4.67
N ASN A 287 12.32 1.59 -5.10
CA ASN A 287 13.37 0.57 -5.02
C ASN A 287 14.70 1.20 -4.62
N ASP A 288 14.68 1.95 -3.52
CA ASP A 288 15.83 2.63 -2.93
C ASP A 288 16.40 1.79 -1.76
N ASN A 289 17.48 2.31 -1.17
CA ASN A 289 18.16 1.71 -0.01
C ASN A 289 17.72 2.34 1.32
N ASP A 290 16.78 3.28 1.27
CA ASP A 290 16.30 3.93 2.47
C ASP A 290 15.38 2.96 3.22
N PRO A 291 15.62 2.71 4.52
CA PRO A 291 14.84 1.79 5.32
C PRO A 291 13.47 2.42 5.60
N LEU A 292 12.58 2.24 4.65
CA LEU A 292 11.23 2.74 4.65
C LEU A 292 10.29 1.58 4.94
N LEU A 293 9.57 1.68 6.05
CA LEU A 293 8.59 0.69 6.46
C LEU A 293 7.26 0.97 5.74
N ASP A 294 7.25 0.74 4.44
CA ASP A 294 6.08 0.87 3.56
C ASP A 294 5.56 -0.52 3.14
N CYS A 295 4.24 -0.72 3.18
CA CYS A 295 3.60 -1.88 2.58
C CYS A 295 2.65 -1.41 1.49
N SER A 296 3.09 -1.55 0.24
CA SER A 296 2.27 -1.19 -0.91
C SER A 296 1.17 -2.22 -1.16
N GLU A 297 0.11 -1.78 -1.84
CA GLU A 297 -0.97 -2.64 -2.30
C GLU A 297 -0.49 -3.82 -3.15
N LYS A 298 0.66 -3.67 -3.79
CA LYS A 298 1.24 -4.70 -4.67
C LYS A 298 1.72 -5.90 -3.87
N ILE A 299 2.17 -5.71 -2.64
CA ILE A 299 2.57 -6.79 -1.73
C ILE A 299 1.33 -7.41 -1.08
N MET A 300 0.37 -6.58 -0.67
CA MET A 300 -0.86 -7.05 -0.03
C MET A 300 -1.72 -7.93 -0.94
N LYS A 301 -1.87 -7.58 -2.22
CA LYS A 301 -2.73 -8.33 -3.15
C LYS A 301 -2.38 -9.82 -3.20
N PRO A 302 -1.13 -10.24 -3.53
CA PRO A 302 -0.75 -11.65 -3.47
C PRO A 302 -1.02 -12.34 -2.12
N LEU A 303 -0.83 -11.64 -1.00
CA LEU A 303 -1.12 -12.18 0.33
C LEU A 303 -2.63 -12.44 0.53
N ILE A 304 -3.48 -11.51 0.07
CA ILE A 304 -4.96 -11.65 0.06
C ILE A 304 -5.38 -12.87 -0.78
N TYR A 305 -4.73 -13.13 -1.92
CA TYR A 305 -5.01 -14.31 -2.74
C TYR A 305 -4.36 -15.60 -2.18
N GLY A 306 -3.44 -15.50 -1.23
CA GLY A 306 -2.71 -16.67 -0.72
C GLY A 306 -1.73 -17.21 -1.76
N MET A 307 -0.78 -16.35 -2.17
CA MET A 307 0.34 -16.68 -3.05
C MET A 307 1.68 -16.36 -2.37
N PRO A 308 2.75 -17.16 -2.60
CA PRO A 308 4.13 -16.77 -2.31
C PRO A 308 4.49 -15.45 -3.00
N VAL A 309 5.23 -14.59 -2.28
CA VAL A 309 5.59 -13.24 -2.76
C VAL A 309 7.11 -13.09 -2.83
N PHE A 310 7.61 -12.71 -4.00
CA PHE A 310 9.00 -12.30 -4.23
C PHE A 310 9.00 -10.79 -4.48
N TYR A 311 9.75 -10.04 -3.70
CA TYR A 311 9.59 -8.58 -3.64
C TYR A 311 10.88 -7.84 -3.97
N ASN A 312 10.87 -7.14 -5.09
CA ASN A 312 11.88 -6.15 -5.45
C ASN A 312 11.33 -4.74 -5.20
N GLY A 313 11.63 -4.19 -4.04
CA GLY A 313 11.33 -2.82 -3.68
C GLY A 313 12.19 -2.39 -2.52
N ARG A 314 11.69 -1.48 -1.69
CA ARG A 314 12.48 -0.87 -0.61
C ARG A 314 13.04 -1.87 0.40
N LYS A 315 14.17 -1.49 1.00
CA LYS A 315 14.90 -2.29 1.97
C LYS A 315 14.12 -2.44 3.28
N GLY A 316 14.06 -3.66 3.82
CA GLY A 316 13.50 -3.95 5.15
C GLY A 316 11.99 -4.16 5.21
N VAL A 317 11.28 -4.01 4.09
CA VAL A 317 9.82 -4.24 4.02
C VAL A 317 9.48 -5.69 4.37
N LEU A 318 10.19 -6.66 3.79
CA LEU A 318 9.93 -8.08 4.08
C LEU A 318 10.28 -8.43 5.53
N SER A 319 11.40 -7.92 6.06
CA SER A 319 11.77 -8.14 7.46
C SER A 319 10.72 -7.61 8.43
N LYS A 320 10.17 -6.42 8.15
CA LYS A 320 9.12 -5.86 8.99
C LYS A 320 7.83 -6.67 8.95
N LEU A 321 7.41 -7.13 7.76
CA LEU A 321 6.26 -8.02 7.64
C LEU A 321 6.50 -9.36 8.36
N SER A 322 7.74 -9.87 8.35
CA SER A 322 8.10 -11.07 9.11
C SER A 322 8.06 -10.87 10.63
N GLU A 323 8.34 -9.67 11.17
CA GLU A 323 8.08 -9.38 12.60
C GLU A 323 6.60 -9.53 12.99
N TYR A 324 5.69 -9.33 12.03
CA TYR A 324 4.25 -9.54 12.22
C TYR A 324 3.79 -10.98 11.90
N GLY A 325 4.74 -11.89 11.60
CA GLY A 325 4.47 -13.30 11.37
C GLY A 325 4.23 -13.68 9.91
N PHE A 326 4.38 -12.76 8.96
CA PHE A 326 4.29 -13.09 7.54
C PHE A 326 5.55 -13.83 7.07
N TRP A 327 5.33 -14.91 6.33
CA TRP A 327 6.38 -15.69 5.69
C TRP A 327 6.63 -15.25 4.25
N PHE A 328 7.89 -15.26 3.83
CA PHE A 328 8.30 -14.98 2.46
C PHE A 328 9.42 -15.96 2.05
N PRO A 329 9.46 -16.44 0.79
CA PRO A 329 10.52 -17.31 0.33
C PRO A 329 11.89 -16.61 0.39
N ASN A 330 12.77 -17.11 1.26
CA ASN A 330 14.17 -16.71 1.40
C ASN A 330 14.40 -15.18 1.38
N SER A 331 13.64 -14.43 2.18
CA SER A 331 13.48 -12.96 2.09
C SER A 331 14.67 -12.09 2.49
N ASP A 332 15.75 -12.69 2.98
CA ASP A 332 16.94 -11.95 3.46
C ASP A 332 17.56 -11.04 2.39
N TYR A 333 17.37 -11.38 1.10
CA TYR A 333 17.86 -10.56 -0.02
C TYR A 333 17.27 -9.14 -0.04
N ASN A 334 16.08 -8.91 0.54
CA ASN A 334 15.47 -7.58 0.57
C ASN A 334 16.25 -6.60 1.47
N ASN A 335 17.14 -7.12 2.34
CA ASN A 335 18.04 -6.30 3.14
C ASN A 335 19.34 -5.90 2.41
N LEU A 336 19.61 -6.48 1.24
CA LEU A 336 20.79 -6.18 0.42
C LEU A 336 20.60 -4.90 -0.38
N GLU A 337 21.67 -4.15 -0.61
CA GLU A 337 21.64 -2.87 -1.33
C GLU A 337 21.90 -3.04 -2.83
N SER A 338 23.02 -3.64 -3.21
CA SER A 338 23.43 -3.74 -4.63
C SER A 338 23.08 -5.07 -5.30
N GLN A 339 22.93 -6.15 -4.53
CA GLN A 339 22.70 -7.50 -5.06
C GLN A 339 21.23 -7.94 -5.02
N ARG A 340 20.32 -7.08 -4.55
CA ARG A 340 18.89 -7.42 -4.33
C ARG A 340 18.20 -8.03 -5.57
N PRO A 341 18.28 -7.44 -6.79
CA PRO A 341 17.63 -8.03 -7.97
C PRO A 341 18.20 -9.40 -8.33
N THR A 342 19.52 -9.55 -8.27
CA THR A 342 20.21 -10.80 -8.55
C THR A 342 19.83 -11.90 -7.56
N GLU A 343 19.85 -11.61 -6.27
CA GLU A 343 19.51 -12.57 -5.22
C GLU A 343 18.01 -12.90 -5.19
N LEU A 344 17.14 -11.95 -5.54
CA LEU A 344 15.72 -12.23 -5.77
C LEU A 344 15.55 -13.23 -6.90
N ILE A 345 16.22 -13.02 -8.05
CA ILE A 345 16.12 -13.93 -9.19
C ILE A 345 16.67 -15.31 -8.83
N GLN A 346 17.79 -15.37 -8.11
CA GLN A 346 18.35 -16.63 -7.63
C GLN A 346 17.38 -17.34 -6.68
N THR A 347 16.71 -16.59 -5.80
CA THR A 347 15.67 -17.10 -4.90
C THR A 347 14.47 -17.64 -5.67
N CYS A 348 14.04 -16.96 -6.75
CA CYS A 348 12.99 -17.48 -7.64
C CYS A 348 13.42 -18.77 -8.34
N LEU A 349 14.63 -18.81 -8.91
CA LEU A 349 15.13 -19.98 -9.61
C LEU A 349 15.27 -21.21 -8.68
N ASN A 350 15.70 -20.98 -7.44
CA ASN A 350 15.86 -22.00 -6.41
C ASN A 350 14.55 -22.35 -5.67
N PHE A 351 13.46 -21.64 -5.93
CA PHE A 351 12.17 -21.96 -5.33
C PHE A 351 11.73 -23.38 -5.75
N GLU A 352 10.76 -23.96 -5.05
CA GLU A 352 10.28 -25.30 -5.38
C GLU A 352 9.59 -25.38 -6.75
N ASP A 353 9.73 -26.53 -7.43
CA ASP A 353 9.03 -26.85 -8.69
C ASP A 353 7.67 -27.51 -8.48
N THR A 354 7.36 -27.85 -7.23
CA THR A 354 6.08 -28.41 -6.80
C THR A 354 5.83 -27.93 -5.39
N ILE A 355 4.66 -27.33 -5.15
CA ILE A 355 4.35 -26.73 -3.85
C ILE A 355 4.37 -27.79 -2.75
N THR A 356 5.20 -27.59 -1.74
CA THR A 356 5.24 -28.47 -0.56
C THR A 356 4.06 -28.19 0.38
N LYS A 357 3.79 -29.14 1.29
CA LYS A 357 2.81 -28.93 2.34
C LYS A 357 3.19 -27.74 3.23
N GLU A 358 4.46 -27.63 3.58
CA GLU A 358 5.01 -26.55 4.39
C GLU A 358 4.75 -25.17 3.75
N THR A 359 5.13 -24.98 2.48
CA THR A 359 4.84 -23.72 1.77
C THR A 359 3.34 -23.41 1.75
N SER A 360 2.50 -24.42 1.48
CA SER A 360 1.05 -24.23 1.45
C SER A 360 0.50 -23.78 2.82
N ASP A 361 0.99 -24.36 3.92
CA ASP A 361 0.56 -24.03 5.28
C ASP A 361 1.01 -22.61 5.66
N LEU A 362 2.26 -22.22 5.31
CA LEU A 362 2.80 -20.88 5.53
C LEU A 362 2.04 -19.81 4.73
N VAL A 363 1.70 -20.09 3.47
CA VAL A 363 0.91 -19.17 2.65
C VAL A 363 -0.54 -19.04 3.15
N LYS A 364 -1.10 -20.13 3.68
CA LYS A 364 -2.41 -20.09 4.34
C LYS A 364 -2.36 -19.23 5.60
N GLN A 365 -1.30 -19.33 6.40
CA GLN A 365 -1.08 -18.46 7.56
C GLN A 365 -0.97 -16.99 7.13
N ASN A 366 -0.21 -16.67 6.07
CA ASN A 366 -0.14 -15.31 5.54
C ASN A 366 -1.53 -14.77 5.17
N LYS A 367 -2.35 -15.58 4.49
CA LYS A 367 -3.72 -15.20 4.14
C LYS A 367 -4.58 -15.01 5.38
N GLN A 368 -4.38 -15.78 6.44
CA GLN A 368 -5.09 -15.56 7.70
C GLN A 368 -4.67 -14.26 8.37
N LEU A 369 -3.36 -13.98 8.45
CA LEU A 369 -2.81 -12.76 9.04
C LEU A 369 -3.27 -11.49 8.32
N ILE A 370 -3.35 -11.49 6.99
CA ILE A 370 -3.83 -10.33 6.23
C ILE A 370 -5.33 -10.07 6.44
N PHE A 371 -6.11 -11.03 6.95
CA PHE A 371 -7.51 -10.81 7.31
C PHE A 371 -7.75 -10.70 8.82
N ASP A 372 -6.72 -10.95 9.63
CA ASP A 372 -6.79 -10.87 11.08
C ASP A 372 -6.75 -9.40 11.52
N ARG A 373 -7.82 -8.95 12.16
CA ARG A 373 -7.92 -7.58 12.66
C ARG A 373 -6.85 -7.26 13.70
N ASN A 374 -6.46 -8.22 14.54
CA ASN A 374 -5.42 -7.99 15.53
C ASN A 374 -4.07 -7.68 14.86
N THR A 375 -3.77 -8.32 13.74
CA THR A 375 -2.60 -8.00 12.92
C THR A 375 -2.66 -6.56 12.39
N HIS A 376 -3.80 -6.13 11.85
CA HIS A 376 -4.01 -4.75 11.39
C HIS A 376 -4.01 -3.69 12.51
N TYR A 377 -4.39 -4.07 13.74
CA TYR A 377 -4.22 -3.23 14.91
C TYR A 377 -2.75 -3.08 15.29
N LYS A 378 -1.96 -4.17 15.39
CA LYS A 378 -0.52 -4.15 15.74
C LYS A 378 0.31 -3.27 14.80
N PHE A 379 -0.05 -3.33 13.53
CA PHE A 379 0.38 -2.44 12.46
C PHE A 379 0.27 -0.94 12.83
N SER A 380 -0.82 -0.55 13.48
CA SER A 380 -1.15 0.85 13.80
C SER A 380 -0.97 1.19 15.28
N GLU A 381 -0.53 0.23 16.09
CA GLU A 381 -0.49 0.32 17.56
C GLU A 381 0.34 1.51 18.04
N GLN A 382 1.47 1.81 17.39
CA GLN A 382 2.32 2.93 17.79
C GLN A 382 1.60 4.29 17.68
N LEU A 383 0.78 4.47 16.64
CA LEU A 383 -0.03 5.67 16.48
C LEU A 383 -1.11 5.74 17.56
N PHE A 384 -1.80 4.62 17.81
CA PHE A 384 -2.85 4.59 18.84
C PHE A 384 -2.30 4.81 20.24
N ASN A 385 -1.17 4.18 20.60
CA ASN A 385 -0.52 4.42 21.88
C ASN A 385 -0.14 5.89 22.04
N TYR A 386 0.38 6.52 20.98
CA TYR A 386 0.66 7.96 21.03
C TYR A 386 -0.60 8.81 21.20
N ILE A 387 -1.70 8.50 20.51
CA ILE A 387 -2.97 9.20 20.68
C ILE A 387 -3.50 9.04 22.10
N LEU A 388 -3.35 7.83 22.68
CA LEU A 388 -3.81 7.53 24.02
C LEU A 388 -2.94 8.21 25.09
N ASP A 389 -1.65 8.35 24.88
CA ASP A 389 -0.71 8.97 25.83
C ASP A 389 -0.69 10.51 25.79
N PHE A 390 -1.31 11.10 24.76
CA PHE A 390 -1.51 12.55 24.61
C PHE A 390 -2.52 13.07 25.63
#